data_AF-A0A7W1PN23-F1
#
_entry.id   AF-A0A7W1PN23-F1
#
_cell.length_a   1.000
_cell.length_b   1.000
_cell.length_c   1.000
_cell.angle_alpha   90.00
_cell.angle_beta   90.00
_cell.angle_gamma   90.00
#
_symmetry.space_group_name_H-M   'P 1'
#
loop_
_entity.id
_entity.type
_entity.pdbx_description
1 polymer ?
#
loop_
_entity_poly.entity_id
_entity_poly.type
_entity_poly.pdbx_seq_one_letter_code
_entity_poly.pdbx_strand_id
1 'polypeptide(L)'
;MTGPLAYLAVRSARNRLVRQLRRLRTPRYALALLLGLAYLWAVGIHRRPSAGPPQVNPETIELLAAVGITAALLWIWIFGADRRALAFSRAEVTWLFPAPVTRRELIRYKLLRGQFVILFNVLLWTFLLSGGWVDTGPWRRAAAIWILLTTLALHRLGVALLRSSLLEHGAAAFRSRAVTLTILAVVVGAALVDAADALPALRAAWDLGLQQFLAAADAAARRPVPAALLLPGRLLARPMLAQSWVEWGRGILPAAGLLLAHYVWVVRSDAAFEESAAAAALTRQRTGDQSGGRRFAARPIPRLAPAGWQGGALLWKNLAAVVRTGRARGVVLGFVAVALAITLLSIGGTGATLLEIVGWLAAMWAGFLLVLGPQWVRNDLRTDLSKLALLRSYPLRGRTVVGAETAGSTAVLTALQLGLAGIAYLAFQGASVQEPAPALRTAALAAAVVFLPAVNFLAMLIQNGAALLLPAWVRVGTERPIGVEALGHSMLMMVGFTAILAVLLLGPATAGGAVFLALQPFAGWWAAAPAALGALLAAGLESRLLLLRLGRVFEATDPSSVPPMEWP
;
A
#
# COMPACT_ATOMS: atom_id res chain seq x y z
N MET A 1 5.47 32.79 -13.45
CA MET A 1 4.94 31.65 -14.23
C MET A 1 4.26 32.23 -15.45
N THR A 2 4.48 31.68 -16.63
CA THR A 2 3.85 32.21 -17.86
C THR A 2 2.34 31.91 -17.82
N GLY A 3 1.52 32.92 -18.16
CA GLY A 3 0.04 32.79 -18.24
C GLY A 3 -0.45 31.55 -19.01
N PRO A 4 0.18 31.15 -20.13
CA PRO A 4 -0.18 29.95 -20.89
C PRO A 4 -0.12 28.63 -20.11
N LEU A 5 0.91 28.43 -19.26
CA LEU A 5 1.05 27.18 -18.49
C LEU A 5 0.01 27.10 -17.36
N ALA A 6 -0.31 28.23 -16.72
CA ALA A 6 -1.39 28.30 -15.75
C ALA A 6 -2.75 28.05 -16.42
N TYR A 7 -2.98 28.65 -17.59
CA TYR A 7 -4.17 28.39 -18.40
C TYR A 7 -4.32 26.90 -18.74
N LEU A 8 -3.26 26.25 -19.22
CA LEU A 8 -3.25 24.81 -19.53
C LEU A 8 -3.57 23.96 -18.29
N ALA A 9 -2.99 24.29 -17.13
CA ALA A 9 -3.23 23.56 -15.88
C ALA A 9 -4.70 23.66 -15.44
N VAL A 10 -5.28 24.87 -15.48
CA VAL A 10 -6.69 25.12 -15.12
C VAL A 10 -7.63 24.44 -16.12
N ARG A 11 -7.39 24.57 -17.43
CA ARG A 11 -8.21 23.91 -18.45
C ARG A 11 -8.14 22.40 -18.36
N SER A 12 -6.97 21.83 -18.09
CA SER A 12 -6.81 20.40 -17.85
C SER A 12 -7.59 19.92 -16.64
N ALA A 13 -7.58 20.67 -15.55
CA ALA A 13 -8.38 20.38 -14.35
C ALA A 13 -9.88 20.45 -14.65
N ARG A 14 -10.34 21.52 -15.31
CA ARG A 14 -11.74 21.69 -15.74
C ARG A 14 -12.19 20.55 -16.66
N ASN A 15 -11.41 20.22 -17.68
CA ASN A 15 -11.74 19.13 -18.61
C ASN A 15 -11.80 17.78 -17.90
N ARG A 16 -10.94 17.55 -16.90
CA ARG A 16 -11.01 16.34 -16.05
C ARG A 16 -12.30 16.29 -15.24
N LEU A 17 -12.68 17.39 -14.60
CA LEU A 17 -13.94 17.49 -13.85
C LEU A 17 -15.15 17.29 -14.75
N VAL A 18 -15.20 17.96 -15.90
CA VAL A 18 -16.28 17.79 -16.88
C VAL A 18 -16.37 16.34 -17.36
N ARG A 19 -15.23 15.68 -17.64
CA ARG A 19 -15.20 14.26 -18.00
C ARG A 19 -15.74 13.37 -16.89
N GLN A 20 -15.39 13.64 -15.63
CA GLN A 20 -15.93 12.91 -14.46
C GLN A 20 -17.43 13.13 -14.29
N LEU A 21 -17.92 14.36 -14.41
CA LEU A 21 -19.36 14.66 -14.34
C LEU A 21 -20.14 13.99 -15.48
N ARG A 22 -19.61 13.99 -16.70
CA ARG A 22 -20.24 13.28 -17.83
C ARG A 22 -20.32 11.78 -17.60
N ARG A 23 -19.35 11.18 -16.89
CA ARG A 23 -19.38 9.76 -16.52
C ARG A 23 -20.54 9.42 -15.59
N LEU A 24 -20.99 10.36 -14.74
CA LEU A 24 -22.15 10.14 -13.86
C LEU A 24 -23.45 9.87 -14.63
N ARG A 25 -23.51 10.16 -15.93
CA ARG A 25 -24.63 9.73 -16.78
C ARG A 25 -24.77 8.21 -16.88
N THR A 26 -23.69 7.46 -16.64
CA THR A 26 -23.77 6.00 -16.56
C THR A 26 -24.07 5.57 -15.12
N PRO A 27 -25.04 4.67 -14.90
CA PRO A 27 -25.54 4.34 -13.56
C PRO A 27 -24.45 3.80 -12.63
N ARG A 28 -23.46 3.06 -13.17
CA ARG A 28 -22.34 2.53 -12.39
C ARG A 28 -21.52 3.62 -11.67
N TYR A 29 -21.27 4.74 -12.34
CA TYR A 29 -20.43 5.81 -11.79
C TYR A 29 -21.25 6.68 -10.82
N ALA A 30 -22.55 6.85 -11.09
CA ALA A 30 -23.47 7.48 -10.15
C ALA A 30 -23.59 6.68 -8.85
N LEU A 31 -23.81 5.36 -8.93
CA LEU A 31 -23.90 4.49 -7.75
C LEU A 31 -22.60 4.49 -6.94
N ALA A 32 -21.44 4.40 -7.62
CA ALA A 32 -20.14 4.47 -6.96
C ALA A 32 -19.92 5.81 -6.24
N LEU A 33 -20.34 6.93 -6.85
CA LEU A 33 -20.26 8.24 -6.20
C LEU A 33 -21.22 8.32 -4.99
N LEU A 34 -22.46 7.86 -5.13
CA LEU A 34 -23.44 7.85 -4.04
C LEU A 34 -22.95 7.04 -2.84
N LEU A 35 -22.41 5.84 -3.08
CA LEU A 35 -21.83 5.02 -2.01
C LEU A 35 -20.61 5.67 -1.37
N GLY A 36 -19.76 6.31 -2.19
CA GLY A 36 -18.62 7.08 -1.68
C GLY A 36 -19.06 8.24 -0.79
N LEU A 37 -20.08 9.00 -1.20
CA LEU A 37 -20.65 10.09 -0.42
C LEU A 37 -21.37 9.58 0.84
N ALA A 38 -22.13 8.49 0.75
CA ALA A 38 -22.80 7.85 1.88
C ALA A 38 -21.78 7.37 2.93
N TYR A 39 -20.65 6.81 2.50
CA TYR A 39 -19.55 6.47 3.40
C TYR A 39 -18.95 7.70 4.07
N LEU A 40 -18.66 8.76 3.30
CA LEU A 40 -18.15 10.01 3.87
C LEU A 40 -19.14 10.61 4.87
N TRP A 41 -20.44 10.57 4.59
CA TRP A 41 -21.49 10.98 5.52
C TRP A 41 -21.50 10.10 6.78
N ALA A 42 -21.46 8.76 6.62
CA ALA A 42 -21.48 7.84 7.75
C ALA A 42 -20.27 8.02 8.67
N VAL A 43 -19.08 8.18 8.11
CA VAL A 43 -17.83 8.34 8.88
C VAL A 43 -17.66 9.76 9.42
N GLY A 44 -17.94 10.80 8.61
CA GLY A 44 -17.69 12.20 8.98
C GLY A 44 -18.81 12.88 9.76
N ILE A 45 -20.05 12.38 9.65
CA ILE A 45 -21.25 13.01 10.23
C ILE A 45 -21.96 12.07 11.20
N HIS A 46 -22.26 10.83 10.81
CA HIS A 46 -23.08 9.93 11.63
C HIS A 46 -22.31 9.31 12.82
N ARG A 47 -21.04 8.93 12.62
CA ARG A 47 -20.16 8.40 13.70
C ARG A 47 -19.47 9.49 14.52
N ARG A 48 -20.06 10.69 14.61
CA ARG A 48 -19.58 11.71 15.54
C ARG A 48 -19.80 11.20 16.96
N PRO A 49 -18.75 11.07 17.78
CA PRO A 49 -18.92 10.70 19.18
C PRO A 49 -19.85 11.72 19.85
N SER A 50 -21.04 11.28 20.31
CA SER A 50 -21.98 12.15 21.05
C SER A 50 -21.46 12.50 22.44
N ALA A 51 -20.66 11.61 23.03
CA ALA A 51 -19.73 11.92 24.09
C ALA A 51 -18.38 12.20 23.45
N GLY A 52 -17.69 13.27 23.84
CA GLY A 52 -16.36 13.61 23.31
C GLY A 52 -15.40 12.41 23.34
N PRO A 53 -14.30 12.44 22.56
CA PRO A 53 -13.31 11.38 22.61
C PRO A 53 -12.93 11.11 24.09
N PRO A 54 -12.56 9.87 24.47
CA PRO A 54 -11.89 9.67 25.75
C PRO A 54 -10.80 10.74 25.88
N GLN A 55 -10.62 11.36 27.05
CA GLN A 55 -9.67 12.44 27.26
C GLN A 55 -8.24 11.95 26.96
N VAL A 56 -7.87 11.86 25.68
CA VAL A 56 -6.53 11.53 25.24
C VAL A 56 -5.74 12.81 25.41
N ASN A 57 -4.66 12.73 26.20
CA ASN A 57 -3.76 13.85 26.40
C ASN A 57 -3.35 14.43 25.02
N PRO A 58 -3.54 15.75 24.77
CA PRO A 58 -3.12 16.39 23.52
C PRO A 58 -1.65 16.11 23.14
N GLU A 59 -0.78 15.95 24.15
CA GLU A 59 0.62 15.60 23.94
C GLU A 59 0.78 14.21 23.29
N THR A 60 -0.04 13.24 23.68
CA THR A 60 -0.07 11.91 23.08
C THR A 60 -0.50 11.99 21.61
N ILE A 61 -1.46 12.85 21.28
CA ILE A 61 -1.90 13.05 19.89
C ILE A 61 -0.77 13.68 19.06
N GLU A 62 -0.07 14.68 19.61
CA GLU A 62 1.11 15.28 18.96
C GLU A 62 2.21 14.24 18.73
N LEU A 63 2.51 13.42 19.74
CA LEU A 63 3.51 12.37 19.64
C LEU A 63 3.17 11.37 18.53
N LEU A 64 1.94 10.83 18.55
CA LEU A 64 1.50 9.84 17.56
C LEU A 64 1.51 10.43 16.14
N ALA A 65 1.05 11.67 15.98
CA ALA A 65 1.10 12.37 14.69
C ALA A 65 2.54 12.61 14.22
N ALA A 66 3.43 13.06 15.11
CA ALA A 66 4.82 13.32 14.79
C ALA A 66 5.57 12.04 14.41
N VAL A 67 5.36 10.95 15.16
CA VAL A 67 5.91 9.62 14.85
C VAL A 67 5.38 9.12 13.51
N GLY A 68 4.07 9.22 13.27
CA GLY A 68 3.46 8.79 12.01
C GLY A 68 3.98 9.55 10.79
N ILE A 69 4.10 10.88 10.88
CA ILE A 69 4.62 11.73 9.79
C ILE A 69 6.11 11.44 9.56
N THR A 70 6.91 11.33 10.62
CA THR A 70 8.34 11.03 10.52
C THR A 70 8.56 9.64 9.93
N ALA A 71 7.80 8.64 10.37
CA ALA A 71 7.81 7.31 9.80
C ALA A 71 7.44 7.32 8.31
N ALA A 72 6.45 8.13 7.89
CA ALA A 72 6.10 8.29 6.48
C ALA A 72 7.25 8.90 5.65
N LEU A 73 7.99 9.87 6.21
CA LEU A 73 9.20 10.43 5.58
C LEU A 73 10.30 9.36 5.44
N LEU A 74 10.61 8.64 6.52
CA LEU A 74 11.63 7.58 6.52
C LEU A 74 11.25 6.41 5.60
N TRP A 75 9.97 6.05 5.53
CA TRP A 75 9.47 5.00 4.65
C TRP A 75 9.83 5.24 3.19
N ILE A 76 9.79 6.50 2.74
CA ILE A 76 10.16 6.91 1.38
C ILE A 76 11.66 6.65 1.13
N TRP A 77 12.50 6.84 2.15
CA TRP A 77 13.94 6.57 2.09
C TRP A 77 14.32 5.10 2.17
N ILE A 78 13.46 4.23 2.72
CA ILE A 78 13.74 2.80 2.79
C ILE A 78 13.26 2.14 1.49
N PHE A 79 11.96 2.24 1.20
CA PHE A 79 11.34 1.50 0.10
C PHE A 79 11.41 2.22 -1.25
N GLY A 80 11.71 3.53 -1.23
CA GLY A 80 11.89 4.35 -2.43
C GLY A 80 10.63 5.06 -2.91
N ALA A 81 10.86 6.19 -3.56
CA ALA A 81 9.84 6.95 -4.28
C ALA A 81 9.71 6.46 -5.73
N ASP A 82 8.48 6.35 -6.22
CA ASP A 82 8.20 6.10 -7.63
C ASP A 82 8.80 7.24 -8.50
N ARG A 83 9.64 6.87 -9.49
CA ARG A 83 10.19 7.79 -10.51
C ARG A 83 9.14 8.52 -11.36
N ARG A 84 7.85 8.22 -11.15
CA ARG A 84 6.71 8.73 -11.93
C ARG A 84 6.22 10.10 -11.47
N ALA A 85 6.69 10.63 -10.33
CA ALA A 85 6.24 11.92 -9.81
C ALA A 85 6.47 13.10 -10.80
N LEU A 86 7.41 12.97 -11.74
CA LEU A 86 7.71 13.94 -12.80
C LEU A 86 7.39 13.45 -14.21
N ALA A 87 6.63 12.37 -14.35
CA ALA A 87 6.28 11.85 -15.65
C ALA A 87 5.43 12.87 -16.45
N PHE A 88 6.01 13.46 -17.50
CA PHE A 88 5.28 14.22 -18.53
C PHE A 88 4.51 13.26 -19.42
N SER A 89 3.23 13.51 -19.72
CA SER A 89 2.47 12.69 -20.68
C SER A 89 3.11 12.78 -22.07
N ARG A 90 2.74 11.87 -22.98
CA ARG A 90 3.24 11.87 -24.36
C ARG A 90 2.99 13.24 -25.01
N ALA A 91 1.75 13.71 -24.92
CA ALA A 91 1.37 15.03 -25.42
C ALA A 91 2.18 16.16 -24.78
N GLU A 92 2.42 16.12 -23.46
CA GLU A 92 3.21 17.17 -22.80
C GLU A 92 4.67 17.18 -23.28
N VAL A 93 5.28 16.02 -23.55
CA VAL A 93 6.64 15.97 -24.09
C VAL A 93 6.65 16.50 -25.52
N THR A 94 5.73 16.02 -26.37
CA THR A 94 5.65 16.43 -27.77
C THR A 94 5.41 17.92 -27.94
N TRP A 95 4.59 18.54 -27.07
CA TRP A 95 4.21 19.94 -27.23
C TRP A 95 4.99 20.93 -26.33
N LEU A 96 5.41 20.52 -25.13
CA LEU A 96 6.07 21.44 -24.19
C LEU A 96 7.60 21.40 -24.25
N PHE A 97 8.22 20.30 -24.68
CA PHE A 97 9.68 20.22 -24.75
C PHE A 97 10.29 20.97 -25.95
N PRO A 98 9.65 21.01 -27.14
CA PRO A 98 10.16 21.84 -28.24
C PRO A 98 9.77 23.33 -28.10
N ALA A 99 8.86 23.67 -27.18
CA ALA A 99 8.48 25.06 -26.94
C ALA A 99 9.62 25.81 -26.22
N PRO A 100 9.74 27.14 -26.41
CA PRO A 100 10.74 27.98 -25.73
C PRO A 100 10.37 28.21 -24.25
N VAL A 101 10.21 27.14 -23.49
CA VAL A 101 9.89 27.15 -22.05
C VAL A 101 11.07 26.65 -21.24
N THR A 102 11.38 27.34 -20.15
CA THR A 102 12.51 26.97 -19.31
C THR A 102 12.16 25.74 -18.45
N ARG A 103 13.19 24.98 -18.04
CA ARG A 103 13.04 23.80 -17.16
C ARG A 103 12.30 24.12 -15.87
N ARG A 104 12.66 25.25 -15.26
CA ARG A 104 12.02 25.75 -14.02
C ARG A 104 10.53 25.99 -14.22
N GLU A 105 10.11 26.41 -15.40
CA GLU A 105 8.69 26.59 -15.73
C GLU A 105 7.96 25.27 -15.91
N LEU A 106 8.58 24.27 -16.52
CA LEU A 106 8.03 22.91 -16.62
C LEU A 106 7.85 22.26 -15.24
N ILE A 107 8.84 22.40 -14.34
CA ILE A 107 8.76 21.94 -12.95
C ILE A 107 7.62 22.65 -12.23
N ARG A 108 7.56 23.99 -12.29
CA ARG A 108 6.50 24.79 -11.65
C ARG A 108 5.12 24.42 -12.19
N TYR A 109 4.98 24.21 -13.50
CA TYR A 109 3.75 23.72 -14.12
C TYR A 109 3.34 22.36 -13.56
N LYS A 110 4.28 21.42 -13.42
CA LYS A 110 3.99 20.10 -12.85
C LYS A 110 3.60 20.15 -11.38
N LEU A 111 4.32 20.94 -10.59
CA LEU A 111 3.98 21.16 -9.18
C LEU A 111 2.58 21.78 -9.05
N LEU A 112 2.26 22.80 -9.86
CA LEU A 112 0.95 23.43 -9.90
C LEU A 112 -0.15 22.44 -10.29
N ARG A 113 0.08 21.62 -11.33
CA ARG A 113 -0.88 20.57 -11.74
C ARG A 113 -1.11 19.55 -10.62
N GLY A 114 -0.06 19.24 -9.84
CA GLY A 114 -0.15 18.37 -8.67
C GLY A 114 -0.99 18.97 -7.54
N GLN A 115 -0.98 20.30 -7.36
CA GLN A 115 -1.74 20.99 -6.32
C GLN A 115 -3.24 20.72 -6.38
N PHE A 116 -3.84 20.57 -7.57
CA PHE A 116 -5.26 20.24 -7.67
C PHE A 116 -5.63 18.92 -6.98
N VAL A 117 -4.77 17.92 -7.09
CA VAL A 117 -4.96 16.63 -6.40
C VAL A 117 -4.74 16.80 -4.90
N ILE A 118 -3.75 17.58 -4.49
CA ILE A 118 -3.47 17.86 -3.08
C ILE A 118 -4.64 18.61 -2.45
N LEU A 119 -5.12 19.70 -3.05
CA LEU A 119 -6.25 20.49 -2.55
C LEU A 119 -7.54 19.67 -2.42
N PHE A 120 -7.81 18.77 -3.37
CA PHE A 120 -8.92 17.83 -3.21
C PHE A 120 -8.74 16.92 -1.98
N ASN A 121 -7.54 16.39 -1.75
CA ASN A 121 -7.24 15.61 -0.55
C ASN A 121 -7.32 16.46 0.73
N VAL A 122 -6.94 17.74 0.69
CA VAL A 122 -7.08 18.68 1.81
C VAL A 122 -8.54 18.83 2.20
N LEU A 123 -9.43 19.04 1.22
CA LEU A 123 -10.87 19.13 1.47
C LEU A 123 -11.40 17.84 2.09
N LEU A 124 -11.03 16.69 1.52
CA LEU A 124 -11.44 15.37 2.01
C LEU A 124 -10.98 15.13 3.45
N TRP A 125 -9.70 15.34 3.77
CA TRP A 125 -9.16 15.12 5.10
C TRP A 125 -9.67 16.16 6.11
N THR A 126 -9.87 17.41 5.70
CA THR A 126 -10.49 18.43 6.57
C THR A 126 -11.89 18.02 6.98
N PHE A 127 -12.67 17.50 6.03
CA PHE A 127 -14.01 16.97 6.28
C PHE A 127 -13.98 15.73 7.19
N LEU A 128 -13.12 14.75 6.91
CA LEU A 128 -13.00 13.52 7.72
C LEU A 128 -12.54 13.80 9.16
N LEU A 129 -11.65 14.77 9.36
CA LEU A 129 -11.14 15.17 10.67
C LEU A 129 -12.06 16.17 11.38
N SER A 130 -13.17 16.61 10.76
CA SER A 130 -14.14 17.54 11.37
C SER A 130 -14.94 16.98 12.54
N GLY A 131 -14.85 15.67 12.81
CA GLY A 131 -15.62 14.96 13.83
C GLY A 131 -15.19 15.14 15.29
N GLY A 132 -14.63 16.28 15.69
CA GLY A 132 -14.48 16.64 17.12
C GLY A 132 -13.22 16.15 17.85
N TRP A 133 -12.22 15.58 17.16
CA TRP A 133 -10.97 15.15 17.80
C TRP A 133 -10.09 16.31 18.28
N VAL A 134 -10.21 17.47 17.65
CA VAL A 134 -9.50 18.71 17.98
C VAL A 134 -10.40 19.88 17.58
N ASP A 135 -10.57 20.88 18.44
CA ASP A 135 -11.32 22.11 18.13
C ASP A 135 -10.49 23.08 17.27
N THR A 136 -10.08 22.60 16.09
CA THR A 136 -9.46 23.42 15.05
C THR A 136 -10.51 23.86 14.04
N GLY A 137 -10.64 25.17 13.86
CA GLY A 137 -11.50 25.74 12.82
C GLY A 137 -11.16 25.17 11.43
N PRO A 138 -12.16 24.96 10.55
CA PRO A 138 -11.99 24.18 9.31
C PRO A 138 -10.90 24.75 8.39
N TRP A 139 -10.78 26.08 8.30
CA TRP A 139 -9.77 26.74 7.47
C TRP A 139 -8.33 26.60 8.01
N ARG A 140 -8.15 26.69 9.34
CA ARG A 140 -6.85 26.46 10.02
C ARG A 140 -6.35 25.05 9.76
N ARG A 141 -7.26 24.07 9.87
CA ARG A 141 -6.98 22.67 9.59
C ARG A 141 -6.66 22.42 8.12
N ALA A 142 -7.45 22.98 7.21
CA ALA A 142 -7.21 22.84 5.78
C ALA A 142 -5.82 23.36 5.38
N ALA A 143 -5.41 24.53 5.88
CA ALA A 143 -4.09 25.09 5.62
C ALA A 143 -2.96 24.21 6.19
N ALA A 144 -3.11 23.67 7.40
CA ALA A 144 -2.12 22.78 8.00
C ALA A 144 -1.98 21.45 7.22
N ILE A 145 -3.10 20.84 6.84
CA ILE A 145 -3.12 19.62 6.01
C ILE A 145 -2.49 19.89 4.64
N TRP A 146 -2.77 21.06 4.05
CA TRP A 146 -2.18 21.45 2.77
C TRP A 146 -0.66 21.53 2.84
N ILE A 147 -0.12 22.14 3.90
CA ILE A 147 1.33 22.20 4.13
C ILE A 147 1.91 20.80 4.33
N LEU A 148 1.28 19.96 5.14
CA LEU A 148 1.70 18.57 5.39
C LEU A 148 1.75 17.76 4.09
N LEU A 149 0.65 17.71 3.35
CA LEU A 149 0.54 16.91 2.12
C LEU A 149 1.48 17.42 1.02
N THR A 150 1.63 18.75 0.89
CA THR A 150 2.55 19.33 -0.08
C THR A 150 4.00 19.05 0.29
N THR A 151 4.36 19.15 1.57
CA THR A 151 5.71 18.81 2.06
C THR A 151 6.04 17.35 1.78
N LEU A 152 5.11 16.42 2.09
CA LEU A 152 5.28 15.00 1.78
C LEU A 152 5.42 14.75 0.27
N ALA A 153 4.64 15.43 -0.57
CA ALA A 153 4.73 15.31 -2.02
C ALA A 153 6.08 15.78 -2.57
N LEU A 154 6.58 16.92 -2.08
CA LEU A 154 7.90 17.45 -2.45
C LEU A 154 9.04 16.58 -1.90
N HIS A 155 8.91 16.05 -0.69
CA HIS A 155 9.89 15.13 -0.11
C HIS A 155 10.04 13.87 -0.96
N ARG A 156 8.92 13.22 -1.33
CA ARG A 156 8.92 12.08 -2.25
C ARG A 156 9.62 12.39 -3.55
N LEU A 157 9.38 13.57 -4.09
CA LEU A 157 9.96 14.01 -5.34
C LEU A 157 11.47 14.24 -5.25
N GLY A 158 11.93 14.94 -4.21
CA GLY A 158 13.35 15.18 -3.97
C GLY A 158 14.13 13.89 -3.72
N VAL A 159 13.58 12.94 -2.96
CA VAL A 159 14.22 11.62 -2.74
C VAL A 159 14.34 10.85 -4.06
N ALA A 160 13.33 10.92 -4.93
CA ALA A 160 13.38 10.26 -6.23
C ALA A 160 14.51 10.82 -7.13
N LEU A 161 14.65 12.15 -7.18
CA LEU A 161 15.69 12.85 -7.94
C LEU A 161 17.09 12.58 -7.39
N LEU A 162 17.24 12.56 -6.06
CA LEU A 162 18.51 12.25 -5.43
C LEU A 162 18.95 10.81 -5.71
N ARG A 163 18.03 9.86 -5.59
CA ARG A 163 18.32 8.44 -5.85
C ARG A 163 18.68 8.18 -7.31
N SER A 164 18.04 8.85 -8.28
CA SER A 164 18.45 8.71 -9.69
C SER A 164 19.87 9.24 -9.90
N SER A 165 20.17 10.42 -9.37
CA SER A 165 21.51 11.01 -9.44
C SER A 165 22.59 10.10 -8.84
N LEU A 166 22.36 9.51 -7.67
CA LEU A 166 23.31 8.59 -7.01
C LEU A 166 23.56 7.30 -7.83
N LEU A 167 22.54 6.77 -8.49
CA LEU A 167 22.67 5.58 -9.33
C LEU A 167 23.43 5.84 -10.63
N GLU A 168 23.26 7.04 -11.20
CA GLU A 168 23.91 7.45 -12.45
C GLU A 168 25.39 7.81 -12.25
N HIS A 169 25.73 8.45 -11.13
CA HIS A 169 27.08 8.99 -10.88
C HIS A 169 27.97 8.07 -10.01
N GLY A 170 27.45 6.93 -9.54
CA GLY A 170 28.20 5.86 -8.89
C GLY A 170 29.12 6.30 -7.74
N ALA A 171 30.34 5.76 -7.71
CA ALA A 171 31.33 5.99 -6.64
C ALA A 171 31.80 7.46 -6.53
N ALA A 172 31.71 8.24 -7.62
CA ALA A 172 32.04 9.67 -7.59
C ALA A 172 31.03 10.47 -6.76
N ALA A 173 29.74 10.14 -6.86
CA ALA A 173 28.71 10.77 -6.05
C ALA A 173 28.80 10.38 -4.57
N PHE A 174 29.17 9.13 -4.27
CA PHE A 174 29.39 8.69 -2.88
C PHE A 174 30.54 9.46 -2.22
N ARG A 175 31.66 9.65 -2.93
CA ARG A 175 32.81 10.44 -2.44
C ARG A 175 32.44 11.90 -2.20
N SER A 176 31.71 12.53 -3.13
CA SER A 176 31.27 13.93 -2.98
C SER A 176 30.30 14.15 -1.82
N ARG A 177 29.70 13.09 -1.28
CA ARG A 177 28.68 13.13 -0.21
C ARG A 177 29.08 12.32 1.02
N ALA A 178 30.35 11.90 1.11
CA ALA A 178 30.84 11.04 2.19
C ALA A 178 30.58 11.68 3.56
N VAL A 179 30.86 12.97 3.71
CA VAL A 179 30.59 13.73 4.94
C VAL A 179 29.12 13.66 5.33
N THR A 180 28.20 13.92 4.39
CA THR A 180 26.76 13.85 4.65
C THR A 180 26.30 12.44 5.03
N LEU A 181 26.83 11.41 4.36
CA LEU A 181 26.50 10.02 4.65
C LEU A 181 27.07 9.56 6.00
N THR A 182 28.27 10.01 6.38
CA THR A 182 28.85 9.74 7.70
C THR A 182 28.05 10.43 8.78
N ILE A 183 27.66 11.69 8.62
CA ILE A 183 26.78 12.38 9.57
C ILE A 183 25.46 11.62 9.72
N LEU A 184 24.85 11.19 8.60
CA LEU A 184 23.63 10.39 8.65
C LEU A 184 23.85 9.07 9.40
N ALA A 185 24.96 8.38 9.16
CA ALA A 185 25.30 7.14 9.85
C ALA A 185 25.48 7.35 11.36
N VAL A 186 26.14 8.44 11.78
CA VAL A 186 26.31 8.82 13.19
C VAL A 186 24.96 9.14 13.83
N VAL A 187 24.09 9.91 13.16
CA VAL A 187 22.75 10.23 13.67
C VAL A 187 21.90 8.97 13.83
N VAL A 188 21.95 8.05 12.85
CA VAL A 188 21.26 6.76 12.94
C VAL A 188 21.83 5.91 14.09
N GLY A 189 23.15 5.85 14.23
CA GLY A 189 23.81 5.14 15.33
C GLY A 189 23.41 5.69 16.71
N ALA A 190 23.45 7.01 16.89
CA ALA A 190 23.02 7.67 18.12
C ALA A 190 21.54 7.41 18.44
N ALA A 191 20.69 7.37 17.41
CA ALA A 191 19.27 7.06 17.58
C ALA A 191 19.02 5.61 18.00
N LEU A 192 19.81 4.66 17.49
CA LEU A 192 19.73 3.27 17.87
C LEU A 192 20.20 3.05 19.33
N VAL A 193 21.26 3.74 19.75
CA VAL A 193 21.73 3.69 21.14
C VAL A 193 20.69 4.27 22.08
N ASP A 194 20.16 5.47 21.80
CA ASP A 194 19.16 6.09 22.67
C ASP A 194 17.84 5.28 22.72
N ALA A 195 17.46 4.66 21.60
CA ALA A 195 16.32 3.75 21.57
C ALA A 195 16.56 2.50 22.44
N ALA A 196 17.79 1.96 22.46
CA ALA A 196 18.15 0.84 23.32
C ALA A 196 18.09 1.24 24.82
N ASP A 197 18.55 2.44 25.16
CA ASP A 197 18.53 2.98 26.53
C ASP A 197 17.12 3.33 27.01
N ALA A 198 16.21 3.71 26.11
CA ALA A 198 14.80 3.98 26.44
C ALA A 198 13.98 2.70 26.66
N LEU A 199 14.45 1.58 26.11
CA LEU A 199 13.69 0.35 26.02
C LEU A 199 13.29 -0.26 27.37
N PRO A 200 14.15 -0.28 28.42
CA PRO A 200 13.76 -0.78 29.75
C PRO A 200 12.60 0.01 30.38
N ALA A 201 12.63 1.34 30.27
CA ALA A 201 11.57 2.20 30.82
C ALA A 201 10.24 2.01 30.08
N LEU A 202 10.29 1.86 28.75
CA LEU A 202 9.10 1.57 27.94
C LEU A 202 8.45 0.23 28.30
N ARG A 203 9.25 -0.77 28.69
CA ARG A 203 8.72 -2.09 29.10
C ARG A 203 8.04 -2.03 30.44
N ALA A 204 8.72 -1.47 31.45
CA ALA A 204 8.12 -1.28 32.77
C ALA A 204 6.78 -0.54 32.67
N ALA A 205 6.69 0.41 31.74
CA ALA A 205 5.47 1.15 31.48
C ALA A 205 4.40 0.36 30.71
N TRP A 206 4.78 -0.56 29.81
CA TRP A 206 3.84 -1.44 29.10
C TRP A 206 3.10 -2.39 30.04
N ASP A 207 3.83 -2.99 30.99
CA ASP A 207 3.26 -3.93 31.96
C ASP A 207 2.22 -3.25 32.88
N LEU A 208 2.34 -1.93 33.06
CA LEU A 208 1.42 -1.09 33.83
C LEU A 208 0.21 -0.61 33.03
N GLY A 209 0.20 -0.80 31.70
CA GLY A 209 -0.89 -0.46 30.80
C GLY A 209 -0.56 0.58 29.73
N LEU A 210 -1.49 0.74 28.78
CA LEU A 210 -1.31 1.60 27.59
C LEU A 210 -1.03 3.07 27.94
N GLN A 211 -1.65 3.59 29.01
CA GLN A 211 -1.47 5.00 29.40
C GLN A 211 -0.03 5.27 29.89
N GLN A 212 0.49 4.38 30.74
CA GLN A 212 1.85 4.46 31.26
C GLN A 212 2.84 4.28 30.12
N PHE A 213 2.61 3.34 29.21
CA PHE A 213 3.43 3.16 28.01
C PHE A 213 3.51 4.44 27.16
N LEU A 214 2.36 5.09 26.89
CA LEU A 214 2.34 6.32 26.10
C LEU A 214 3.06 7.47 26.81
N ALA A 215 2.98 7.56 28.14
CA ALA A 215 3.74 8.54 28.92
C ALA A 215 5.25 8.28 28.88
N ALA A 216 5.69 7.02 28.98
CA ALA A 216 7.10 6.64 28.85
C ALA A 216 7.61 6.87 27.42
N ALA A 217 6.78 6.63 26.40
CA ALA A 217 7.08 6.92 25.01
C ALA A 217 7.24 8.42 24.76
N ASP A 218 6.41 9.25 25.37
CA ASP A 218 6.57 10.71 25.30
C ASP A 218 7.87 11.17 25.99
N ALA A 219 8.19 10.62 27.15
CA ALA A 219 9.45 10.90 27.84
C ALA A 219 10.68 10.52 26.98
N ALA A 220 10.65 9.34 26.34
CA ALA A 220 11.69 8.92 25.39
C ALA A 220 11.76 9.85 24.18
N ALA A 221 10.63 10.30 23.63
CA ALA A 221 10.56 11.21 22.50
C ALA A 221 11.03 12.64 22.80
N ARG A 222 11.20 13.01 24.08
CA ARG A 222 11.76 14.29 24.51
C ARG A 222 13.29 14.26 24.68
N ARG A 223 13.92 13.08 24.63
CA ARG A 223 15.39 12.93 24.60
C ARG A 223 16.00 13.62 23.38
N PRO A 224 17.26 14.08 23.43
CA PRO A 224 17.82 14.98 22.41
C PRO A 224 17.82 14.37 20.99
N VAL A 225 18.16 13.10 20.84
CA VAL A 225 18.23 12.45 19.53
C VAL A 225 16.83 12.17 18.95
N PRO A 226 15.89 11.52 19.67
CA PRO A 226 14.51 11.35 19.21
C PRO A 226 13.80 12.68 18.96
N ALA A 227 14.01 13.69 19.82
CA ALA A 227 13.41 15.00 19.64
C ALA A 227 13.88 15.66 18.33
N ALA A 228 15.16 15.54 17.99
CA ALA A 228 15.70 16.03 16.72
C ALA A 228 15.14 15.25 15.50
N LEU A 229 15.03 13.92 15.61
CA LEU A 229 14.49 13.07 14.54
C LEU A 229 12.99 13.30 14.31
N LEU A 230 12.21 13.49 15.37
CA LEU A 230 10.77 13.75 15.33
C LEU A 230 10.45 15.21 15.01
N LEU A 231 11.44 16.10 15.02
CA LEU A 231 11.24 17.54 14.78
C LEU A 231 10.45 17.82 13.49
N PRO A 232 10.78 17.25 12.32
CA PRO A 232 10.00 17.52 11.10
C PRO A 232 8.54 17.07 11.23
N GLY A 233 8.30 15.94 11.88
CA GLY A 233 6.95 15.45 12.17
C GLY A 233 6.19 16.38 13.12
N ARG A 234 6.82 16.82 14.22
CA ARG A 234 6.23 17.76 15.19
C ARG A 234 5.90 19.10 14.54
N LEU A 235 6.80 19.65 13.73
CA LEU A 235 6.56 20.91 13.01
C LEU A 235 5.33 20.84 12.11
N LEU A 236 5.12 19.71 11.42
CA LEU A 236 3.96 19.53 10.54
C LEU A 236 2.67 19.17 11.30
N ALA A 237 2.78 18.52 12.46
CA ALA A 237 1.64 18.12 13.29
C ALA A 237 1.05 19.27 14.12
N ARG A 238 1.89 20.09 14.76
CA ARG A 238 1.47 21.20 15.65
C ARG A 238 0.37 22.11 15.09
N PRO A 239 0.45 22.64 13.85
CA PRO A 239 -0.61 23.50 13.33
C PRO A 239 -1.96 22.77 13.14
N MET A 240 -1.98 21.43 13.09
CA MET A 240 -3.23 20.65 13.03
C MET A 240 -3.89 20.50 14.40
N LEU A 241 -3.11 20.66 15.48
CA LEU A 241 -3.55 20.47 16.87
C LEU A 241 -3.82 21.79 17.61
N ALA A 242 -3.42 22.92 17.03
CA ALA A 242 -3.49 24.23 17.66
C ALA A 242 -4.93 24.68 17.99
N GLN A 243 -5.17 25.06 19.25
CA GLN A 243 -6.51 25.44 19.72
C GLN A 243 -6.79 26.93 19.43
N SER A 244 -5.77 27.79 19.50
CA SER A 244 -5.89 29.23 19.27
C SER A 244 -5.29 29.70 17.93
N TRP A 245 -5.67 30.90 17.47
CA TRP A 245 -5.06 31.52 16.28
C TRP A 245 -3.58 31.84 16.47
N VAL A 246 -3.18 32.23 17.68
CA VAL A 246 -1.79 32.56 18.03
C VAL A 246 -0.92 31.31 17.99
N GLU A 247 -1.38 30.24 18.64
CA GLU A 247 -0.71 28.94 18.62
C GLU A 247 -0.62 28.38 17.19
N TRP A 248 -1.71 28.50 16.43
CA TRP A 248 -1.73 28.10 15.02
C TRP A 248 -0.72 28.89 14.20
N GLY A 249 -0.65 30.21 14.38
CA GLY A 249 0.35 31.08 13.73
C GLY A 249 1.79 30.67 14.06
N ARG A 250 2.09 30.39 15.33
CA ARG A 250 3.42 29.92 15.76
C ARG A 250 3.77 28.54 15.20
N GLY A 251 2.77 27.65 15.03
CA GLY A 251 2.97 26.32 14.45
C GLY A 251 3.07 26.32 12.93
N ILE A 252 2.29 27.16 12.24
CA ILE A 252 2.21 27.17 10.77
C ILE A 252 3.45 27.80 10.13
N LEU A 253 4.08 28.79 10.78
CA LEU A 253 5.28 29.46 10.27
C LEU A 253 6.47 28.51 10.07
N PRO A 254 6.92 27.71 11.06
CA PRO A 254 8.01 26.77 10.85
C PRO A 254 7.60 25.62 9.91
N ALA A 255 6.34 25.20 9.90
CA ALA A 255 5.82 24.23 8.94
C ALA A 255 5.91 24.75 7.49
N ALA A 256 5.56 26.02 7.26
CA ALA A 256 5.71 26.70 5.98
C ALA A 256 7.18 26.88 5.59
N GLY A 257 8.06 27.16 6.57
CA GLY A 257 9.50 27.17 6.36
C GLY A 257 10.05 25.82 5.89
N LEU A 258 9.60 24.73 6.50
CA LEU A 258 9.96 23.37 6.07
C LEU A 258 9.45 23.05 4.66
N LEU A 259 8.21 23.44 4.34
CA LEU A 259 7.64 23.34 3.00
C LEU A 259 8.49 24.11 1.97
N LEU A 260 8.86 25.35 2.29
CA LEU A 260 9.68 26.20 1.42
C LEU A 260 11.07 25.59 1.20
N ALA A 261 11.69 25.05 2.25
CA ALA A 261 12.97 24.35 2.14
C ALA A 261 12.88 23.15 1.17
N HIS A 262 11.81 22.35 1.26
CA HIS A 262 11.56 21.26 0.33
C HIS A 262 11.29 21.75 -1.11
N TYR A 263 10.57 22.86 -1.27
CA TYR A 263 10.33 23.46 -2.58
C TYR A 263 11.64 23.92 -3.22
N VAL A 264 12.47 24.66 -2.48
CA VAL A 264 13.79 25.12 -2.95
C VAL A 264 14.70 23.95 -3.28
N TRP A 265 14.71 22.90 -2.45
CA TRP A 265 15.48 21.69 -2.71
C TRP A 265 15.09 21.03 -4.05
N VAL A 266 13.79 20.83 -4.29
CA VAL A 266 13.29 20.23 -5.53
C VAL A 266 13.63 21.09 -6.74
N VAL A 267 13.40 22.40 -6.68
CA VAL A 267 13.64 23.33 -7.81
C VAL A 267 15.13 23.49 -8.11
N ARG A 268 16.02 23.37 -7.11
CA ARG A 268 17.48 23.46 -7.31
C ARG A 268 18.16 22.17 -7.76
N SER A 269 17.47 21.03 -7.76
CA SER A 269 18.05 19.72 -8.11
C SER A 269 18.21 19.53 -9.65
N ASP A 270 18.56 20.60 -10.37
CA ASP A 270 18.44 20.86 -11.82
C ASP A 270 19.11 19.81 -12.76
N ALA A 271 20.18 19.12 -12.34
CA ALA A 271 20.98 18.26 -13.23
C ALA A 271 20.36 16.87 -13.52
N ALA A 272 19.67 16.25 -12.57
CA ALA A 272 19.10 14.91 -12.74
C ALA A 272 17.71 14.94 -13.41
N PHE A 273 17.12 16.13 -13.59
CA PHE A 273 15.73 16.29 -13.99
C PHE A 273 15.49 16.05 -15.48
N GLU A 274 16.33 16.59 -16.36
CA GLU A 274 16.17 16.38 -17.81
C GLU A 274 16.44 14.95 -18.23
N GLU A 275 17.54 14.37 -17.74
CA GLU A 275 17.89 12.99 -18.07
C GLU A 275 16.87 12.01 -17.51
N SER A 276 16.34 12.23 -16.30
CA SER A 276 15.26 11.39 -15.75
C SER A 276 13.90 11.63 -16.39
N ALA A 277 13.54 12.86 -16.79
CA ALA A 277 12.29 13.17 -17.47
C ALA A 277 12.29 12.69 -18.93
N ALA A 278 13.40 12.92 -19.65
CA ALA A 278 13.64 12.41 -20.99
C ALA A 278 13.77 10.88 -20.97
N ALA A 279 14.52 10.28 -20.04
CA ALA A 279 14.58 8.83 -19.90
C ALA A 279 13.24 8.23 -19.50
N ALA A 280 12.42 8.86 -18.65
CA ALA A 280 11.07 8.37 -18.32
C ALA A 280 10.08 8.52 -19.48
N ALA A 281 10.27 9.51 -20.35
CA ALA A 281 9.52 9.69 -21.60
C ALA A 281 9.96 8.71 -22.69
N LEU A 282 11.26 8.53 -22.89
CA LEU A 282 11.90 7.53 -23.77
C LEU A 282 11.59 6.10 -23.32
N THR A 283 11.56 5.84 -22.01
CA THR A 283 11.10 4.55 -21.47
C THR A 283 9.64 4.34 -21.84
N ARG A 284 8.80 5.39 -21.81
CA ARG A 284 7.40 5.30 -22.26
C ARG A 284 7.26 5.10 -23.77
N GLN A 285 8.09 5.76 -24.56
CA GLN A 285 8.18 5.63 -26.02
C GLN A 285 8.62 4.21 -26.41
N ARG A 286 9.64 3.66 -25.73
CA ARG A 286 10.12 2.29 -25.92
C ARG A 286 9.17 1.23 -25.38
N THR A 287 8.48 1.46 -24.26
CA THR A 287 7.41 0.56 -23.80
C THR A 287 6.15 0.63 -24.66
N GLY A 288 6.03 1.68 -25.50
CA GLY A 288 4.96 1.86 -26.47
C GLY A 288 5.18 1.10 -27.77
N ASP A 289 6.39 1.18 -28.32
CA ASP A 289 6.74 0.51 -29.57
C ASP A 289 7.30 -0.91 -29.39
N GLN A 290 7.77 -1.25 -28.18
CA GLN A 290 8.34 -2.56 -27.89
C GLN A 290 7.86 -3.03 -26.51
N SER A 291 6.70 -3.67 -26.50
CA SER A 291 6.17 -4.44 -25.36
C SER A 291 6.97 -5.72 -25.06
N GLY A 292 8.20 -5.84 -25.56
CA GLY A 292 9.16 -6.91 -25.29
C GLY A 292 10.55 -6.35 -25.05
N GLY A 293 10.88 -5.95 -23.82
CA GLY A 293 12.28 -5.67 -23.47
C GLY A 293 12.52 -4.48 -22.56
N ARG A 294 11.93 -4.48 -21.36
CA ARG A 294 12.71 -3.90 -20.25
C ARG A 294 13.93 -4.79 -20.10
N ARG A 295 15.11 -4.34 -20.56
CA ARG A 295 16.38 -4.76 -19.99
C ARG A 295 16.43 -4.22 -18.55
N PHE A 296 15.60 -4.79 -17.67
CA PHE A 296 16.07 -5.01 -16.32
C PHE A 296 17.40 -5.73 -16.49
N ALA A 297 18.47 -5.31 -15.82
CA ALA A 297 19.61 -6.19 -15.60
C ALA A 297 18.99 -7.49 -15.07
N ALA A 298 18.87 -8.49 -15.96
CA ALA A 298 17.94 -9.57 -15.79
C ALA A 298 18.55 -10.43 -14.70
N ARG A 299 18.10 -10.23 -13.46
CA ARG A 299 18.46 -11.13 -12.38
C ARG A 299 18.14 -12.53 -12.88
N PRO A 300 19.11 -13.47 -12.83
CA PRO A 300 18.87 -14.82 -13.30
C PRO A 300 17.72 -15.38 -12.47
N ILE A 301 16.60 -15.64 -13.14
CA ILE A 301 15.48 -16.38 -12.58
C ILE A 301 15.65 -17.80 -13.11
N PRO A 302 15.39 -18.84 -12.31
CA PRO A 302 15.47 -20.21 -12.78
C PRO A 302 14.81 -20.38 -14.15
N ARG A 303 15.53 -20.96 -15.11
CA ARG A 303 14.94 -21.22 -16.42
C ARG A 303 13.97 -22.38 -16.28
N LEU A 304 12.75 -22.22 -16.77
CA LEU A 304 11.82 -23.34 -16.95
C LEU A 304 12.40 -24.30 -17.99
N ALA A 305 12.19 -25.59 -17.79
CA ALA A 305 12.44 -26.58 -18.82
C ALA A 305 11.55 -26.30 -20.06
N PRO A 306 12.01 -26.58 -21.28
CA PRO A 306 11.23 -26.37 -22.51
C PRO A 306 9.94 -27.21 -22.58
N ALA A 307 9.92 -28.35 -21.87
CA ALA A 307 8.76 -29.23 -21.75
C ALA A 307 8.29 -29.31 -20.29
N GLY A 308 6.99 -29.43 -20.07
CA GLY A 308 6.40 -29.56 -18.74
C GLY A 308 4.92 -29.21 -18.70
N TRP A 309 4.37 -29.09 -17.48
CA TRP A 309 3.00 -28.68 -17.28
C TRP A 309 2.76 -27.27 -17.83
N GLN A 310 1.96 -27.16 -18.89
CA GLN A 310 1.74 -25.91 -19.62
C GLN A 310 1.16 -24.79 -18.73
N GLY A 311 0.26 -25.14 -17.80
CA GLY A 311 -0.24 -24.18 -16.79
C GLY A 311 0.86 -23.67 -15.85
N GLY A 312 1.88 -24.49 -15.62
CA GLY A 312 3.05 -24.13 -14.83
C GLY A 312 3.86 -22.98 -15.45
N ALA A 313 3.86 -22.85 -16.78
CA ALA A 313 4.51 -21.73 -17.46
C ALA A 313 3.80 -20.39 -17.19
N LEU A 314 2.47 -20.39 -17.17
CA LEU A 314 1.67 -19.21 -16.82
C LEU A 314 1.81 -18.86 -15.33
N LEU A 315 1.77 -19.86 -14.45
CA LEU A 315 2.04 -19.70 -13.02
C LEU A 315 3.42 -19.08 -12.80
N TRP A 316 4.45 -19.65 -13.43
CA TRP A 316 5.81 -19.18 -13.34
C TRP A 316 5.98 -17.76 -13.88
N LYS A 317 5.34 -17.42 -15.00
CA LYS A 317 5.31 -16.06 -15.54
C LYS A 317 4.84 -15.06 -14.47
N ASN A 318 3.77 -15.39 -13.74
CA ASN A 318 3.23 -14.53 -12.69
C ASN A 318 4.14 -14.42 -11.47
N LEU A 319 4.78 -15.52 -11.05
CA LEU A 319 5.76 -15.51 -9.96
C LEU A 319 7.03 -14.71 -10.35
N ALA A 320 7.56 -14.96 -11.54
CA ALA A 320 8.72 -14.27 -12.08
C ALA A 320 8.46 -12.75 -12.23
N ALA A 321 7.24 -12.35 -12.59
CA ALA A 321 6.87 -10.94 -12.66
C ALA A 321 6.99 -10.22 -11.29
N VAL A 322 6.61 -10.89 -10.20
CA VAL A 322 6.71 -10.34 -8.84
C VAL A 322 8.17 -10.19 -8.41
N VAL A 323 9.03 -11.14 -8.76
CA VAL A 323 10.48 -11.06 -8.53
C VAL A 323 11.12 -9.92 -9.34
N ARG A 324 10.78 -9.80 -10.64
CA ARG A 324 11.35 -8.79 -11.55
C ARG A 324 10.96 -7.37 -11.23
N THR A 325 9.75 -7.15 -10.71
CA THR A 325 9.27 -5.80 -10.39
C THR A 325 9.90 -5.20 -9.13
N GLY A 326 10.77 -5.93 -8.43
CA GLY A 326 11.45 -5.47 -7.22
C GLY A 326 10.55 -5.42 -5.97
N ARG A 327 9.24 -5.61 -6.13
CA ARG A 327 8.26 -5.66 -5.03
C ARG A 327 8.56 -6.82 -4.07
N ALA A 328 8.94 -7.98 -4.60
CA ALA A 328 9.36 -9.13 -3.81
C ALA A 328 10.55 -8.79 -2.90
N ARG A 329 11.54 -8.05 -3.40
CA ARG A 329 12.75 -7.71 -2.65
C ARG A 329 12.41 -6.82 -1.45
N GLY A 330 11.57 -5.80 -1.63
CA GLY A 330 11.18 -4.92 -0.52
C GLY A 330 10.44 -5.68 0.59
N VAL A 331 9.54 -6.59 0.20
CA VAL A 331 8.80 -7.44 1.15
C VAL A 331 9.73 -8.43 1.85
N VAL A 332 10.58 -9.15 1.11
CA VAL A 332 11.53 -10.12 1.68
C VAL A 332 12.54 -9.43 2.60
N LEU A 333 13.13 -8.30 2.19
CA LEU A 333 14.03 -7.53 3.06
C LEU A 333 13.31 -7.02 4.30
N GLY A 334 12.05 -6.59 4.18
CA GLY A 334 11.22 -6.22 5.32
C GLY A 334 11.03 -7.38 6.29
N PHE A 335 10.67 -8.56 5.79
CA PHE A 335 10.53 -9.76 6.61
C PHE A 335 11.85 -10.19 7.26
N VAL A 336 12.95 -10.18 6.52
CA VAL A 336 14.28 -10.50 7.06
C VAL A 336 14.70 -9.49 8.12
N ALA A 337 14.47 -8.19 7.90
CA ALA A 337 14.79 -7.16 8.87
C ALA A 337 13.96 -7.31 10.15
N VAL A 338 12.67 -7.62 10.03
CA VAL A 338 11.80 -7.87 11.19
C VAL A 338 12.22 -9.16 11.90
N ALA A 339 12.52 -10.24 11.18
CA ALA A 339 13.00 -11.49 11.76
C ALA A 339 14.35 -11.30 12.49
N LEU A 340 15.28 -10.56 11.88
CA LEU A 340 16.56 -10.22 12.51
C LEU A 340 16.36 -9.37 13.76
N ALA A 341 15.48 -8.36 13.69
CA ALA A 341 15.12 -7.56 14.86
C ALA A 341 14.54 -8.44 15.97
N ILE A 342 13.63 -9.37 15.64
CA ILE A 342 13.09 -10.33 16.59
C ILE A 342 14.22 -11.14 17.24
N THR A 343 15.10 -11.75 16.45
CA THR A 343 16.20 -12.56 16.97
C THR A 343 17.13 -11.77 17.90
N LEU A 344 17.53 -10.55 17.48
CA LEU A 344 18.39 -9.68 18.29
C LEU A 344 17.71 -9.27 19.61
N LEU A 345 16.41 -8.98 19.56
CA LEU A 345 15.61 -8.60 20.72
C LEU A 345 15.37 -9.78 21.68
N SER A 346 15.28 -11.01 21.16
CA SER A 346 15.13 -12.23 21.94
C SER A 346 16.42 -12.63 22.68
N ILE A 347 17.60 -12.49 22.04
CA ILE A 347 18.88 -12.90 22.63
C ILE A 347 19.21 -12.09 23.90
N GLY A 348 18.82 -10.81 23.95
CA GLY A 348 19.11 -9.95 25.08
C GLY A 348 18.19 -10.13 26.30
N GLY A 349 17.18 -11.01 26.25
CA GLY A 349 16.14 -11.18 27.30
C GLY A 349 15.30 -9.93 27.58
N THR A 350 15.63 -8.85 26.90
CA THR A 350 15.18 -7.51 27.17
C THR A 350 13.96 -7.25 26.28
N GLY A 351 13.96 -7.60 24.99
CA GLY A 351 12.93 -7.18 24.01
C GLY A 351 11.50 -7.73 24.11
N ALA A 352 11.12 -8.46 25.15
CA ALA A 352 9.89 -9.25 25.23
C ALA A 352 8.59 -8.48 24.87
N THR A 353 8.41 -7.27 25.38
CA THR A 353 7.27 -6.39 25.05
C THR A 353 7.22 -5.98 23.58
N LEU A 354 8.37 -5.63 22.99
CA LEU A 354 8.43 -5.21 21.60
C LEU A 354 8.10 -6.39 20.67
N LEU A 355 8.50 -7.59 21.07
CA LEU A 355 8.14 -8.83 20.40
C LEU A 355 6.63 -9.10 20.47
N GLU A 356 5.99 -8.85 21.61
CA GLU A 356 4.52 -8.96 21.73
C GLU A 356 3.79 -7.99 20.77
N ILE A 357 4.21 -6.72 20.74
CA ILE A 357 3.65 -5.71 19.83
C ILE A 357 3.85 -6.13 18.36
N VAL A 358 5.05 -6.58 18.01
CA VAL A 358 5.35 -7.08 16.65
C VAL A 358 4.49 -8.30 16.33
N GLY A 359 4.28 -9.20 17.29
CA GLY A 359 3.47 -10.39 17.17
C GLY A 359 2.01 -10.07 16.82
N TRP A 360 1.38 -9.20 17.62
CA TRP A 360 0.00 -8.76 17.38
C TRP A 360 -0.14 -7.95 16.09
N LEU A 361 0.82 -7.06 15.79
CA LEU A 361 0.82 -6.28 14.56
C LEU A 361 0.91 -7.20 13.34
N ALA A 362 1.79 -8.19 13.36
CA ALA A 362 1.95 -9.17 12.28
C ALA A 362 0.69 -10.05 12.12
N ALA A 363 0.11 -10.53 13.21
CA ALA A 363 -1.14 -11.30 13.19
C ALA A 363 -2.32 -10.48 12.63
N MET A 364 -2.46 -9.22 13.08
CA MET A 364 -3.47 -8.30 12.57
C MET A 364 -3.30 -8.05 11.06
N TRP A 365 -2.07 -7.80 10.59
CA TRP A 365 -1.81 -7.60 9.16
C TRP A 365 -2.05 -8.88 8.34
N ALA A 366 -1.74 -10.07 8.88
CA ALA A 366 -2.06 -11.33 8.22
C ALA A 366 -3.58 -11.50 8.02
N GLY A 367 -4.37 -11.19 9.06
CA GLY A 367 -5.84 -11.19 9.01
C GLY A 367 -6.39 -10.12 8.06
N PHE A 368 -5.84 -8.91 8.08
CA PHE A 368 -6.23 -7.82 7.17
C PHE A 368 -6.01 -8.19 5.70
N LEU A 369 -4.91 -8.88 5.40
CA LEU A 369 -4.61 -9.38 4.05
C LEU A 369 -5.57 -10.47 3.58
N LEU A 370 -6.31 -11.14 4.47
CA LEU A 370 -7.33 -12.12 4.05
C LEU A 370 -8.45 -11.44 3.27
N VAL A 371 -8.84 -10.24 3.70
CA VAL A 371 -9.93 -9.47 3.08
C VAL A 371 -9.40 -8.56 1.98
N LEU A 372 -8.30 -7.84 2.24
CA LEU A 372 -7.82 -6.79 1.35
C LEU A 372 -6.67 -7.21 0.43
N GLY A 373 -5.98 -8.30 0.77
CA GLY A 373 -4.90 -8.85 -0.05
C GLY A 373 -5.31 -9.17 -1.49
N PRO A 374 -6.47 -9.81 -1.75
CA PRO A 374 -6.94 -10.10 -3.10
C PRO A 374 -7.16 -8.85 -3.98
N GLN A 375 -7.42 -7.69 -3.37
CA GLN A 375 -7.58 -6.44 -4.11
C GLN A 375 -6.24 -5.80 -4.49
N TRP A 376 -5.20 -6.01 -3.67
CA TRP A 376 -3.89 -5.40 -3.80
C TRP A 376 -2.90 -6.23 -4.63
N VAL A 377 -2.92 -7.55 -4.44
CA VAL A 377 -2.09 -8.50 -5.20
C VAL A 377 -2.76 -8.74 -6.55
N ARG A 378 -2.18 -8.23 -7.63
CA ARG A 378 -2.75 -8.24 -9.01
C ARG A 378 -1.85 -8.85 -10.07
N ASN A 379 -1.05 -9.86 -9.72
CA ASN A 379 -0.26 -10.63 -10.67
C ASN A 379 -1.06 -11.83 -11.22
N ASP A 380 -2.25 -11.52 -11.74
CA ASP A 380 -3.23 -12.47 -12.26
C ASP A 380 -3.91 -11.93 -13.52
N LEU A 381 -4.94 -12.65 -13.96
CA LEU A 381 -5.72 -12.37 -15.14
C LEU A 381 -6.19 -10.90 -15.24
N ARG A 382 -6.45 -10.20 -14.13
CA ARG A 382 -6.90 -8.79 -14.17
C ARG A 382 -5.92 -7.84 -14.86
N THR A 383 -4.62 -8.12 -14.75
CA THR A 383 -3.59 -7.34 -15.44
C THR A 383 -3.46 -7.81 -16.89
N ASP A 384 -3.61 -9.12 -17.12
CA ASP A 384 -3.37 -9.75 -18.41
C ASP A 384 -4.58 -9.80 -19.34
N LEU A 385 -5.78 -9.43 -18.87
CA LEU A 385 -6.97 -9.22 -19.72
C LEU A 385 -6.73 -8.19 -20.81
N SER A 386 -5.84 -7.22 -20.57
CA SER A 386 -5.39 -6.27 -21.61
C SER A 386 -4.68 -6.95 -22.80
N LYS A 387 -4.27 -8.21 -22.63
CA LYS A 387 -3.60 -9.06 -23.63
C LYS A 387 -4.44 -10.30 -23.96
N LEU A 388 -5.76 -10.21 -23.85
CA LEU A 388 -6.67 -11.34 -24.05
C LEU A 388 -6.46 -12.04 -25.41
N ALA A 389 -6.21 -11.29 -26.49
CA ALA A 389 -5.92 -11.85 -27.81
C ALA A 389 -4.71 -12.80 -27.80
N LEU A 390 -3.63 -12.43 -27.10
CA LEU A 390 -2.43 -13.26 -26.94
C LEU A 390 -2.69 -14.47 -26.04
N LEU A 391 -3.44 -14.31 -24.96
CA LEU A 391 -3.78 -15.44 -24.08
C LEU A 391 -4.65 -16.48 -24.80
N ARG A 392 -5.56 -16.02 -25.68
CA ARG A 392 -6.41 -16.90 -26.49
C ARG A 392 -5.68 -17.57 -27.65
N SER A 393 -4.53 -17.05 -28.08
CA SER A 393 -3.72 -17.73 -29.10
C SER A 393 -2.94 -18.92 -28.54
N TYR A 394 -2.91 -19.10 -27.21
CA TYR A 394 -2.26 -20.27 -26.61
C TYR A 394 -3.12 -21.52 -26.79
N PRO A 395 -2.53 -22.69 -27.08
CA PRO A 395 -3.24 -23.96 -27.26
C PRO A 395 -3.66 -24.57 -25.90
N LEU A 396 -4.33 -23.77 -25.07
CA LEU A 396 -4.72 -24.12 -23.71
C LEU A 396 -6.23 -23.92 -23.52
N ARG A 397 -6.85 -24.82 -22.76
CA ARG A 397 -8.24 -24.64 -22.32
C ARG A 397 -8.33 -23.43 -21.40
N GLY A 398 -9.41 -22.66 -21.49
CA GLY A 398 -9.65 -21.46 -20.68
C GLY A 398 -9.59 -21.74 -19.18
N ARG A 399 -10.07 -22.90 -18.72
CA ARG A 399 -9.95 -23.32 -17.31
C ARG A 399 -8.50 -23.44 -16.83
N THR A 400 -7.58 -23.86 -17.70
CA THR A 400 -6.16 -24.00 -17.40
C THR A 400 -5.51 -22.63 -17.33
N VAL A 401 -5.88 -21.72 -18.24
CA VAL A 401 -5.40 -20.33 -18.23
C VAL A 401 -5.88 -19.63 -16.96
N VAL A 402 -7.20 -19.59 -16.70
CA VAL A 402 -7.77 -18.94 -15.52
C VAL A 402 -7.21 -19.54 -14.23
N GLY A 403 -7.09 -20.87 -14.15
CA GLY A 403 -6.54 -21.55 -12.97
C GLY A 403 -5.08 -21.23 -12.71
N ALA A 404 -4.23 -21.27 -13.74
CA ALA A 404 -2.81 -20.94 -13.61
C ALA A 404 -2.59 -19.46 -13.27
N GLU A 405 -3.35 -18.56 -13.88
CA GLU A 405 -3.32 -17.13 -13.59
C GLU A 405 -3.69 -16.86 -12.12
N THR A 406 -4.76 -17.50 -11.64
CA THR A 406 -5.25 -17.40 -10.26
C THR A 406 -4.25 -18.00 -9.26
N ALA A 407 -3.63 -19.13 -9.59
CA ALA A 407 -2.64 -19.78 -8.74
C ALA A 407 -1.40 -18.87 -8.51
N GLY A 408 -1.03 -18.05 -9.50
CA GLY A 408 0.09 -17.11 -9.38
C GLY A 408 -0.13 -16.01 -8.33
N SER A 409 -1.30 -15.39 -8.29
CA SER A 409 -1.62 -14.40 -7.25
C SER A 409 -1.90 -15.05 -5.90
N THR A 410 -2.51 -16.25 -5.90
CA THR A 410 -2.76 -17.05 -4.70
C THR A 410 -1.45 -17.39 -4.00
N ALA A 411 -0.46 -17.93 -4.71
CA ALA A 411 0.83 -18.30 -4.12
C ALA A 411 1.55 -17.10 -3.49
N VAL A 412 1.51 -15.93 -4.13
CA VAL A 412 2.12 -14.71 -3.61
C VAL A 412 1.40 -14.20 -2.36
N LEU A 413 0.06 -14.17 -2.37
CA LEU A 413 -0.70 -13.74 -1.20
C LEU A 413 -0.53 -14.70 -0.02
N THR A 414 -0.61 -16.01 -0.27
CA THR A 414 -0.40 -17.04 0.75
C THR A 414 1.00 -16.94 1.34
N ALA A 415 2.05 -16.79 0.52
CA ALA A 415 3.41 -16.62 1.03
C ALA A 415 3.57 -15.38 1.90
N LEU A 416 2.91 -14.26 1.54
CA LEU A 416 2.92 -13.03 2.33
C LEU A 416 2.21 -13.23 3.69
N GLN A 417 1.04 -13.88 3.70
CA GLN A 417 0.30 -14.14 4.94
C GLN A 417 1.00 -15.16 5.83
N LEU A 418 1.56 -16.23 5.27
CA LEU A 418 2.33 -17.20 6.03
C LEU A 418 3.63 -16.60 6.57
N GLY A 419 4.27 -15.70 5.82
CA GLY A 419 5.42 -14.93 6.31
C GLY A 419 5.07 -14.08 7.53
N LEU A 420 3.94 -13.36 7.49
CA LEU A 420 3.44 -12.59 8.64
C LEU A 420 3.01 -13.48 9.81
N ALA A 421 2.33 -14.59 9.54
CA ALA A 421 1.94 -15.55 10.57
C ALA A 421 3.15 -16.20 11.24
N GLY A 422 4.20 -16.51 10.46
CA GLY A 422 5.48 -17.01 10.97
C GLY A 422 6.21 -15.97 11.81
N ILE A 423 6.23 -14.69 11.38
CA ILE A 423 6.76 -13.57 12.17
C ILE A 423 5.99 -13.45 13.49
N ALA A 424 4.65 -13.51 13.44
CA ALA A 424 3.82 -13.45 14.63
C ALA A 424 4.15 -14.59 15.60
N TYR A 425 4.23 -15.82 15.08
CA TYR A 425 4.60 -17.00 15.85
C TYR A 425 5.97 -16.83 16.52
N LEU A 426 7.01 -16.46 15.77
CA LEU A 426 8.37 -16.28 16.30
C LEU A 426 8.45 -15.15 17.33
N ALA A 427 7.75 -14.04 17.09
CA ALA A 427 7.74 -12.91 18.02
C ALA A 427 7.07 -13.30 19.35
N PHE A 428 5.95 -14.00 19.29
CA PHE A 428 5.24 -14.48 20.46
C PHE A 428 6.02 -15.50 21.29
N GLN A 429 6.95 -16.26 20.70
CA GLN A 429 7.83 -17.18 21.45
C GLN A 429 8.81 -16.45 22.38
N GLY A 430 9.22 -15.23 22.03
CA GLY A 430 10.09 -14.40 22.87
C GLY A 430 9.33 -13.40 23.75
N ALA A 431 8.00 -13.41 23.73
CA ALA A 431 7.17 -12.51 24.54
C ALA A 431 7.11 -12.97 26.01
N SER A 432 6.97 -12.01 26.93
CA SER A 432 6.88 -12.24 28.38
C SER A 432 5.55 -12.89 28.76
N VAL A 433 4.48 -12.47 28.09
CA VAL A 433 3.14 -13.04 28.24
C VAL A 433 2.92 -14.10 27.15
N GLN A 434 2.61 -15.32 27.56
CA GLN A 434 2.31 -16.43 26.64
C GLN A 434 0.85 -16.44 26.18
N GLU A 435 0.24 -15.27 26.00
CA GLU A 435 -1.10 -15.11 25.42
C GLU A 435 -0.98 -14.73 23.94
N PRO A 436 -1.72 -15.37 23.01
CA PRO A 436 -2.53 -16.57 23.19
C PRO A 436 -1.69 -17.80 23.55
N ALA A 437 -2.23 -18.80 24.24
CA ALA A 437 -1.48 -20.00 24.65
C ALA A 437 -0.62 -20.64 23.51
N PRO A 438 0.56 -21.22 23.80
CA PRO A 438 1.44 -21.80 22.77
C PRO A 438 0.74 -22.84 21.88
N ALA A 439 -0.13 -23.67 22.45
CA ALA A 439 -0.95 -24.64 21.71
C ALA A 439 -1.92 -23.98 20.73
N LEU A 440 -2.50 -22.84 21.10
CA LEU A 440 -3.38 -22.07 20.22
C LEU A 440 -2.59 -21.40 19.08
N ARG A 441 -1.39 -20.90 19.37
CA ARG A 441 -0.48 -20.31 18.38
C ARG A 441 -0.05 -21.33 17.33
N THR A 442 0.37 -22.53 17.75
CA THR A 442 0.75 -23.61 16.84
C THR A 442 -0.45 -24.11 16.04
N ALA A 443 -1.61 -24.29 16.67
CA ALA A 443 -2.84 -24.67 15.99
C ALA A 443 -3.26 -23.63 14.94
N ALA A 444 -3.19 -22.33 15.28
CA ALA A 444 -3.51 -21.25 14.35
C ALA A 444 -2.54 -21.19 13.16
N LEU A 445 -1.23 -21.38 13.39
CA LEU A 445 -0.25 -21.45 12.31
C LEU A 445 -0.47 -22.68 11.42
N ALA A 446 -0.73 -23.85 12.01
CA ALA A 446 -1.05 -25.07 11.28
C ALA A 446 -2.32 -24.90 10.43
N ALA A 447 -3.38 -24.35 11.02
CA ALA A 447 -4.61 -24.00 10.31
C ALA A 447 -4.34 -23.00 9.18
N ALA A 448 -3.50 -21.99 9.41
CA ALA A 448 -3.13 -21.03 8.38
C ALA A 448 -2.41 -21.71 7.19
N VAL A 449 -1.45 -22.61 7.46
CA VAL A 449 -0.75 -23.37 6.41
C VAL A 449 -1.71 -24.24 5.60
N VAL A 450 -2.67 -24.87 6.26
CA VAL A 450 -3.62 -25.80 5.63
C VAL A 450 -4.72 -25.07 4.84
N PHE A 451 -5.34 -24.05 5.43
CA PHE A 451 -6.54 -23.42 4.87
C PHE A 451 -6.28 -22.17 4.03
N LEU A 452 -5.26 -21.35 4.33
CA LEU A 452 -5.03 -20.11 3.59
C LEU A 452 -4.84 -20.32 2.08
N PRO A 453 -4.13 -21.35 1.58
CA PRO A 453 -4.03 -21.58 0.14
C PRO A 453 -5.40 -21.74 -0.53
N ALA A 454 -6.32 -22.51 0.09
CA ALA A 454 -7.65 -22.76 -0.45
C ALA A 454 -8.54 -21.49 -0.38
N VAL A 455 -8.54 -20.80 0.75
CA VAL A 455 -9.31 -19.56 0.95
C VAL A 455 -8.83 -18.47 -0.01
N ASN A 456 -7.51 -18.30 -0.14
CA ASN A 456 -6.93 -17.33 -1.06
C ASN A 456 -7.21 -17.68 -2.53
N PHE A 457 -7.24 -18.97 -2.88
CA PHE A 457 -7.58 -19.38 -4.23
C PHE A 457 -9.02 -19.00 -4.60
N LEU A 458 -9.99 -19.30 -3.71
CA LEU A 458 -11.39 -18.86 -3.88
C LEU A 458 -11.48 -17.33 -3.94
N ALA A 459 -10.78 -16.62 -3.06
CA ALA A 459 -10.75 -15.17 -3.05
C ALA A 459 -10.22 -14.58 -4.37
N MET A 460 -9.14 -15.14 -4.93
CA MET A 460 -8.59 -14.72 -6.22
C MET A 460 -9.50 -15.12 -7.39
N LEU A 461 -10.20 -16.26 -7.31
CA LEU A 461 -11.21 -16.63 -8.30
C LEU A 461 -12.37 -15.63 -8.34
N ILE A 462 -12.83 -15.13 -7.18
CA ILE A 462 -13.85 -14.07 -7.15
C ILE A 462 -13.34 -12.83 -7.90
N GLN A 463 -12.10 -12.41 -7.62
CA GLN A 463 -11.51 -11.22 -8.24
C GLN A 463 -11.31 -11.37 -9.75
N ASN A 464 -10.82 -12.52 -10.21
CA ASN A 464 -10.66 -12.84 -11.63
C ASN A 464 -12.01 -13.04 -12.33
N GLY A 465 -12.97 -13.65 -11.64
CA GLY A 465 -14.32 -13.85 -12.13
C GLY A 465 -15.06 -12.53 -12.29
N ALA A 466 -14.95 -11.61 -11.34
CA ALA A 466 -15.49 -10.26 -11.45
C ALA A 466 -14.91 -9.53 -12.67
N ALA A 467 -13.63 -9.74 -12.98
CA ALA A 467 -12.98 -9.12 -14.13
C ALA A 467 -13.46 -9.67 -15.48
N LEU A 468 -13.81 -10.95 -15.54
CA LEU A 468 -14.35 -11.59 -16.74
C LEU A 468 -15.85 -11.33 -16.94
N LEU A 469 -16.64 -11.45 -15.86
CA LEU A 469 -18.10 -11.33 -15.91
C LEU A 469 -18.56 -9.87 -15.95
N LEU A 470 -17.81 -8.99 -15.29
CA LEU A 470 -18.15 -7.58 -15.13
C LEU A 470 -16.91 -6.69 -15.47
N PRO A 471 -16.36 -6.76 -16.69
CA PRO A 471 -15.16 -5.99 -17.07
C PRO A 471 -15.39 -4.47 -16.99
N ALA A 472 -16.64 -4.02 -17.12
CA ALA A 472 -17.04 -2.64 -16.93
C ALA A 472 -16.98 -2.17 -15.46
N TRP A 473 -16.99 -3.11 -14.50
CA TRP A 473 -16.95 -2.85 -13.06
C TRP A 473 -15.59 -3.17 -12.45
N VAL A 474 -14.73 -3.96 -13.10
CA VAL A 474 -13.37 -4.19 -12.63
C VAL A 474 -12.40 -3.41 -13.48
N ARG A 475 -11.54 -2.63 -12.82
CA ARG A 475 -10.53 -1.82 -13.50
C ARG A 475 -9.44 -2.71 -14.06
N VAL A 476 -9.50 -2.98 -15.37
CA VAL A 476 -8.48 -3.69 -16.14
C VAL A 476 -7.29 -2.74 -16.38
N GLY A 477 -6.06 -3.22 -16.17
CA GLY A 477 -4.83 -2.45 -16.41
C GLY A 477 -4.22 -1.77 -15.18
N THR A 478 -3.28 -0.84 -15.42
CA THR A 478 -2.37 -0.30 -14.38
C THR A 478 -2.74 1.08 -13.83
N GLU A 479 -3.79 1.71 -14.34
CA GLU A 479 -4.21 3.03 -13.87
C GLU A 479 -4.97 2.95 -12.54
N ARG A 480 -4.51 3.72 -11.55
CA ARG A 480 -5.20 3.91 -10.26
C ARG A 480 -5.98 5.22 -10.33
N PRO A 481 -7.32 5.19 -10.35
CA PRO A 481 -8.09 6.41 -10.28
C PRO A 481 -8.06 6.97 -8.85
N ILE A 482 -8.22 8.29 -8.78
CA ILE A 482 -8.13 9.10 -7.58
C ILE A 482 -9.47 9.86 -7.48
N GLY A 483 -10.06 9.93 -6.28
CA GLY A 483 -11.30 10.68 -6.04
C GLY A 483 -12.36 9.91 -5.22
N VAL A 484 -13.45 10.58 -4.84
CA VAL A 484 -14.54 9.99 -4.04
C VAL A 484 -15.21 8.82 -4.76
N GLU A 485 -15.46 8.95 -6.07
CA GLU A 485 -16.01 7.86 -6.90
C GLU A 485 -15.09 6.62 -6.88
N ALA A 486 -13.77 6.82 -6.85
CA ALA A 486 -12.83 5.71 -6.77
C ALA A 486 -12.87 5.01 -5.41
N LEU A 487 -13.02 5.78 -4.34
CA LEU A 487 -13.22 5.26 -2.98
C LEU A 487 -14.52 4.48 -2.87
N GLY A 488 -15.66 5.07 -3.28
CA GLY A 488 -16.96 4.41 -3.23
C GLY A 488 -17.01 3.14 -4.08
N HIS A 489 -16.36 3.15 -5.24
CA HIS A 489 -16.18 1.95 -6.04
C HIS A 489 -15.33 0.88 -5.33
N SER A 490 -14.20 1.27 -4.71
CA SER A 490 -13.39 0.34 -3.91
C SER A 490 -14.19 -0.27 -2.76
N MET A 491 -15.05 0.51 -2.11
CA MET A 491 -15.91 0.01 -1.03
C MET A 491 -16.98 -0.95 -1.55
N LEU A 492 -17.66 -0.61 -2.66
CA LEU A 492 -18.64 -1.51 -3.28
C LEU A 492 -17.99 -2.85 -3.65
N MET A 493 -16.80 -2.80 -4.28
CA MET A 493 -16.04 -4.00 -4.62
C MET A 493 -15.58 -4.77 -3.38
N MET A 494 -15.25 -4.08 -2.28
CA MET A 494 -14.89 -4.72 -1.01
C MET A 494 -16.07 -5.41 -0.37
N VAL A 495 -17.21 -4.72 -0.21
CA VAL A 495 -18.44 -5.29 0.38
C VAL A 495 -18.93 -6.47 -0.45
N GLY A 496 -19.02 -6.31 -1.77
CA GLY A 496 -19.40 -7.38 -2.68
C GLY A 496 -18.44 -8.58 -2.61
N PHE A 497 -17.13 -8.31 -2.59
CA PHE A 497 -16.12 -9.36 -2.44
C PHE A 497 -16.26 -10.10 -1.10
N THR A 498 -16.34 -9.39 0.02
CA THR A 498 -16.45 -9.98 1.35
C THR A 498 -17.74 -10.79 1.50
N ALA A 499 -18.86 -10.30 0.97
CA ALA A 499 -20.13 -11.03 0.98
C ALA A 499 -20.05 -12.32 0.16
N ILE A 500 -19.51 -12.27 -1.07
CA ILE A 500 -19.36 -13.45 -1.92
C ILE A 500 -18.37 -14.45 -1.29
N LEU A 501 -17.26 -13.97 -0.74
CA LEU A 501 -16.30 -14.83 -0.06
C LEU A 501 -16.94 -15.50 1.17
N ALA A 502 -17.69 -14.76 1.99
CA ALA A 502 -18.39 -15.32 3.13
C ALA A 502 -19.36 -16.43 2.70
N VAL A 503 -20.17 -16.19 1.66
CA VAL A 503 -21.09 -17.19 1.09
C VAL A 503 -20.35 -18.42 0.58
N LEU A 504 -19.26 -18.26 -0.17
CA LEU A 504 -18.46 -19.39 -0.62
C LEU A 504 -17.86 -20.17 0.55
N LEU A 505 -17.39 -19.50 1.60
CA LEU A 505 -16.83 -20.20 2.76
C LEU A 505 -17.88 -20.94 3.61
N LEU A 506 -19.19 -20.71 3.42
CA LEU A 506 -20.24 -21.47 4.11
C LEU A 506 -20.22 -22.96 3.73
N GLY A 507 -20.00 -23.30 2.47
CA GLY A 507 -19.94 -24.70 2.03
C GLY A 507 -18.80 -25.48 2.70
N PRO A 508 -17.53 -25.01 2.60
CA PRO A 508 -16.40 -25.60 3.30
C PRO A 508 -16.55 -25.62 4.82
N ALA A 509 -17.07 -24.55 5.42
CA ALA A 509 -17.29 -24.48 6.86
C ALA A 509 -18.35 -25.48 7.34
N THR A 510 -19.46 -25.62 6.62
CA THR A 510 -20.52 -26.58 6.97
C THR A 510 -20.06 -28.01 6.73
N ALA A 511 -19.35 -28.31 5.64
CA ALA A 511 -18.78 -29.63 5.38
C ALA A 511 -17.77 -30.05 6.47
N GLY A 512 -16.81 -29.17 6.80
CA GLY A 512 -15.85 -29.43 7.86
C GLY A 512 -16.51 -29.54 9.23
N GLY A 513 -17.42 -28.62 9.55
CA GLY A 513 -18.17 -28.62 10.81
C GLY A 513 -19.02 -29.87 10.99
N ALA A 514 -19.72 -30.32 9.95
CA ALA A 514 -20.53 -31.54 9.99
C ALA A 514 -19.66 -32.78 10.22
N VAL A 515 -18.52 -32.89 9.52
CA VAL A 515 -17.56 -34.00 9.74
C VAL A 515 -17.00 -33.96 11.15
N PHE A 516 -16.66 -32.77 11.67
CA PHE A 516 -16.19 -32.62 13.05
C PHE A 516 -17.24 -33.08 14.05
N LEU A 517 -18.46 -32.55 13.97
CA LEU A 517 -19.55 -32.87 14.89
C LEU A 517 -19.94 -34.35 14.84
N ALA A 518 -19.88 -34.99 13.67
CA ALA A 518 -20.19 -36.41 13.53
C ALA A 518 -19.12 -37.31 14.17
N LEU A 519 -17.84 -36.94 14.11
CA LEU A 519 -16.72 -37.76 14.58
C LEU A 519 -16.22 -37.38 15.97
N GLN A 520 -16.54 -36.19 16.47
CA GLN A 520 -16.10 -35.69 17.78
C GLN A 520 -16.51 -36.59 18.96
N PRO A 521 -17.70 -37.23 18.99
CA PRO A 521 -18.05 -38.19 20.04
C PRO A 521 -17.12 -39.41 20.11
N PHE A 522 -16.53 -39.82 18.98
CA PHE A 522 -15.72 -41.04 18.88
C PHE A 522 -14.21 -40.77 18.95
N ALA A 523 -13.76 -39.65 18.36
CA ALA A 523 -12.35 -39.33 18.18
C ALA A 523 -11.89 -38.09 18.97
N GLY A 524 -12.79 -37.40 19.67
CA GLY A 524 -12.49 -36.15 20.37
C GLY A 524 -11.86 -35.12 19.42
N TRP A 525 -10.75 -34.50 19.83
CA TRP A 525 -10.04 -33.52 19.01
C TRP A 525 -9.38 -34.09 17.74
N TRP A 526 -9.15 -35.41 17.66
CA TRP A 526 -8.63 -36.04 16.44
C TRP A 526 -9.61 -35.96 15.26
N ALA A 527 -10.90 -35.71 15.53
CA ALA A 527 -11.90 -35.40 14.50
C ALA A 527 -11.56 -34.14 13.68
N ALA A 528 -10.68 -33.26 14.17
CA ALA A 528 -10.25 -32.06 13.46
C ALA A 528 -9.52 -32.35 12.14
N ALA A 529 -8.76 -33.45 12.05
CA ALA A 529 -8.05 -33.83 10.83
C ALA A 529 -8.99 -34.23 9.67
N PRO A 530 -9.94 -35.19 9.85
CA PRO A 530 -10.93 -35.49 8.81
C PRO A 530 -11.87 -34.32 8.55
N ALA A 531 -12.18 -33.49 9.55
CA ALA A 531 -12.95 -32.25 9.35
C ALA A 531 -12.23 -31.24 8.45
N ALA A 532 -10.93 -31.04 8.67
CA ALA A 532 -10.12 -30.17 7.82
C ALA A 532 -10.05 -30.69 6.38
N LEU A 533 -9.90 -32.01 6.21
CA LEU A 533 -9.96 -32.64 4.89
C LEU A 533 -11.33 -32.42 4.22
N GLY A 534 -12.44 -32.61 4.95
CA GLY A 534 -13.79 -32.37 4.45
C GLY A 534 -14.00 -30.93 3.98
N ALA A 535 -13.56 -29.95 4.77
CA ALA A 535 -13.60 -28.54 4.40
C ALA A 535 -12.75 -28.25 3.14
N LEU A 536 -11.53 -28.79 3.06
CA LEU A 536 -10.66 -28.60 1.89
C LEU A 536 -11.21 -29.24 0.62
N LEU A 537 -11.83 -30.42 0.73
CA LEU A 537 -12.49 -31.09 -0.39
C LEU A 537 -13.68 -30.29 -0.89
N ALA A 538 -14.49 -29.75 0.00
CA ALA A 538 -15.60 -28.84 -0.34
C ALA A 538 -15.07 -27.56 -1.04
N ALA A 539 -14.05 -26.92 -0.48
CA ALA A 539 -13.42 -25.74 -1.10
C ALA A 539 -12.81 -26.05 -2.48
N GLY A 540 -12.22 -27.24 -2.63
CA GLY A 540 -11.68 -27.73 -3.90
C GLY A 540 -12.78 -27.99 -4.93
N LEU A 541 -13.92 -28.54 -4.52
CA LEU A 541 -15.09 -28.73 -5.38
C LEU A 541 -15.65 -27.40 -5.87
N GLU A 542 -15.86 -26.44 -4.96
CA GLU A 542 -16.32 -25.08 -5.31
C GLU A 542 -15.34 -24.39 -6.27
N SER A 543 -14.05 -24.45 -5.97
CA SER A 543 -12.99 -23.92 -6.83
C SER A 543 -13.03 -24.53 -8.23
N ARG A 544 -13.25 -25.85 -8.33
CA ARG A 544 -13.36 -26.56 -9.61
C ARG A 544 -14.59 -26.11 -10.40
N LEU A 545 -15.75 -25.97 -9.74
CA LEU A 545 -16.99 -25.52 -10.39
C LEU A 545 -16.83 -24.09 -10.94
N LEU A 546 -16.27 -23.19 -10.14
CA LEU A 546 -15.96 -21.82 -10.56
C LEU A 546 -14.97 -21.79 -11.73
N LEU A 547 -13.89 -22.58 -11.69
CA LEU A 547 -12.92 -22.65 -12.79
C LEU A 547 -13.54 -23.17 -14.09
N LEU A 548 -14.43 -24.17 -14.03
CA LEU A 548 -15.13 -24.66 -15.21
C LEU A 548 -16.03 -23.57 -15.81
N ARG A 549 -16.74 -22.83 -14.96
CA ARG A 549 -17.61 -21.73 -15.42
C ARG A 549 -16.80 -20.57 -16.00
N LEU A 550 -15.80 -20.09 -15.26
CA LEU A 550 -14.95 -18.97 -15.68
C LEU A 550 -14.10 -19.31 -16.91
N GLY A 551 -13.66 -20.57 -17.05
CA GLY A 551 -12.94 -21.03 -18.24
C GLY A 551 -13.78 -20.92 -19.51
N ARG A 552 -15.07 -21.30 -19.46
CA ARG A 552 -15.99 -21.13 -20.60
C ARG A 552 -16.25 -19.65 -20.90
N VAL A 553 -16.41 -18.83 -19.87
CA VAL A 553 -16.60 -17.37 -20.03
C VAL A 553 -15.38 -16.75 -20.69
N PHE A 554 -14.17 -17.13 -20.25
CA PHE A 554 -12.92 -16.67 -20.86
C PHE A 554 -12.82 -17.03 -22.35
N GLU A 555 -13.17 -18.27 -22.72
CA GLU A 555 -13.18 -18.72 -24.12
C GLU A 555 -14.23 -17.98 -24.97
N ALA A 556 -15.39 -17.66 -24.38
CA ALA A 556 -16.47 -16.92 -25.03
C ALA A 556 -16.22 -15.41 -25.11
N THR A 557 -15.30 -14.86 -24.31
CA THR A 557 -15.05 -13.42 -24.26
C THR A 557 -14.32 -12.97 -25.53
N ASP A 558 -14.95 -12.08 -26.30
CA ASP A 558 -14.35 -11.49 -27.49
C ASP A 558 -13.20 -10.52 -27.09
N PRO A 559 -11.98 -10.69 -27.62
CA PRO A 559 -10.89 -9.73 -27.45
C PRO A 559 -11.26 -8.27 -27.75
N SER A 560 -12.21 -8.01 -28.65
CA SER A 560 -12.67 -6.66 -28.99
C SER A 560 -13.52 -5.99 -27.89
N SER A 561 -14.15 -6.81 -27.03
CA SER A 561 -15.06 -6.36 -25.97
C SER A 561 -14.35 -5.89 -24.70
N VAL A 562 -13.11 -6.35 -24.50
CA VAL A 562 -12.24 -5.79 -23.47
C VAL A 562 -11.66 -4.52 -24.06
N PRO A 563 -11.85 -3.34 -23.43
CA PRO A 563 -11.27 -2.12 -23.97
C PRO A 563 -9.80 -2.38 -24.23
N PRO A 564 -9.31 -2.18 -25.47
CA PRO A 564 -7.90 -2.32 -25.75
C PRO A 564 -7.15 -1.43 -24.77
N MET A 565 -5.87 -1.72 -24.52
CA MET A 565 -5.03 -0.79 -23.77
C MET A 565 -5.15 0.57 -24.50
N GLU A 566 -6.02 1.47 -24.02
CA GLU A 566 -6.12 2.83 -24.54
C GLU A 566 -4.74 3.39 -24.24
N TRP A 567 -3.92 3.47 -25.28
CA TRP A 567 -2.66 4.16 -25.24
C TRP A 567 -3.00 5.64 -25.15
N PRO A 568 -2.85 6.31 -23.99
CA PRO A 568 -2.96 7.76 -23.96
C PRO A 568 -1.83 8.43 -24.74
#